data_AF-A0A816JMZ3-F1
#
_entry.id   AF-A0A816JMZ3-F1
#
_cell.length_a   1.000
_cell.length_b   1.000
_cell.length_c   1.000
_cell.angle_alpha   90.00
_cell.angle_beta   90.00
_cell.angle_gamma   90.00
#
_symmetry.space_group_name_H-M   'P 1'
#
loop_
_entity.id
_entity.type
_entity.pdbx_description
1 polymer ?
#
loop_
_entity_poly.entity_id
_entity_poly.type
_entity_poly.pdbx_seq_one_letter_code
_entity_poly.pdbx_strand_id
1 'polypeptide(L)'
;MCNLRFLRIHRTRFDTNVVKVNVPKDMDFPARLRSLHWDFYPRKFLPRICPEHLVDMDLGWNQLEKLWEGTQPLANLKKMNLLASMNLKEVPDLSMAKNLEKLVLRGCSSLVEIPPSIGNLHKLE
;
A
#
# COMPACT_ATOMS: atom_id res chain seq x y z
N MET A 1 -9.11 -13.62 -12.99
CA MET A 1 -7.79 -13.24 -13.56
C MET A 1 -6.67 -13.81 -12.69
N CYS A 2 -6.22 -15.04 -12.95
CA CYS A 2 -5.43 -15.80 -11.95
C CYS A 2 -3.90 -15.60 -12.06
N ASN A 3 -3.42 -14.85 -13.07
CA ASN A 3 -1.99 -14.70 -13.36
C ASN A 3 -1.51 -13.24 -13.33
N LEU A 4 -2.36 -12.31 -12.88
CA LEU A 4 -1.97 -10.91 -12.83
C LEU A 4 -0.89 -10.71 -11.73
N ARG A 5 0.28 -10.25 -12.15
CA ARG A 5 1.44 -10.01 -11.27
C ARG A 5 1.73 -8.53 -11.05
N PHE A 6 1.24 -7.68 -11.94
CA PHE A 6 1.46 -6.24 -11.88
C PHE A 6 0.11 -5.58 -12.11
N LEU A 7 -0.35 -4.83 -11.12
CA LEU A 7 -1.54 -4.01 -11.21
C LEU A 7 -1.08 -2.57 -11.07
N ARG A 8 -1.23 -1.79 -12.15
CA ARG A 8 -0.86 -0.38 -12.18
C ARG A 8 -2.05 0.43 -12.64
N ILE A 9 -2.53 1.31 -11.78
CA ILE A 9 -3.60 2.24 -12.07
C ILE A 9 -3.04 3.63 -11.79
N HIS A 10 -2.66 4.30 -12.88
CA HIS A 10 -2.12 5.64 -12.83
C HIS A 10 -3.24 6.65 -13.02
N ARG A 11 -3.15 7.74 -12.26
CA ARG A 11 -3.96 8.93 -12.50
C ARG A 11 -3.03 10.13 -12.55
N THR A 12 -3.16 10.92 -13.60
CA THR A 12 -2.30 12.11 -13.74
C THR A 12 -2.98 13.31 -13.12
N ARG A 13 -2.19 14.31 -12.71
CA ARG A 13 -2.71 15.60 -12.21
C ARG A 13 -3.56 16.36 -13.25
N PHE A 14 -3.56 15.92 -14.51
CA PHE A 14 -4.27 16.54 -15.63
C PHE A 14 -5.59 15.85 -15.98
N ASP A 15 -6.00 14.81 -15.24
CA ASP A 15 -7.35 14.24 -15.36
C ASP A 15 -8.38 15.22 -14.76
N THR A 16 -8.74 16.24 -15.54
CA THR A 16 -9.79 17.23 -15.23
C THR A 16 -11.18 16.59 -15.15
N ASN A 17 -11.35 15.41 -15.74
CA ASN A 17 -12.50 14.57 -15.51
C ASN A 17 -12.30 13.82 -14.20
N VAL A 18 -13.07 14.20 -13.18
CA VAL A 18 -13.20 13.46 -11.92
C VAL A 18 -13.96 12.15 -12.16
N VAL A 19 -13.43 11.27 -13.02
CA VAL A 19 -13.89 9.89 -13.11
C VAL A 19 -13.52 9.27 -11.77
N LYS A 20 -14.48 9.24 -10.84
CA LYS A 20 -14.31 8.48 -9.61
C LYS A 20 -14.19 7.02 -10.03
N VAL A 21 -12.98 6.47 -9.93
CA VAL A 21 -12.76 5.05 -10.16
C VAL A 21 -13.59 4.30 -9.12
N ASN A 22 -14.68 3.68 -9.56
CA ASN A 22 -15.53 2.90 -8.68
C ASN A 22 -14.89 1.53 -8.51
N VAL A 23 -14.18 1.34 -7.40
CA VAL A 23 -13.67 0.04 -6.99
C VAL A 23 -14.85 -0.76 -6.43
N PRO A 24 -15.15 -1.99 -6.88
CA PRO A 24 -16.22 -2.83 -6.33
C PRO A 24 -15.95 -3.27 -4.88
N LYS A 25 -17.00 -3.45 -4.05
CA LYS A 25 -16.84 -3.81 -2.62
C LYS A 25 -16.23 -5.20 -2.43
N ASP A 26 -16.55 -6.09 -3.34
CA ASP A 26 -16.19 -7.49 -3.46
C ASP A 26 -14.94 -7.73 -4.32
N MET A 27 -14.23 -6.67 -4.72
CA MET A 27 -12.98 -6.80 -5.47
C MET A 27 -11.89 -7.39 -4.56
N ASP A 28 -11.32 -8.53 -4.92
CA ASP A 28 -10.10 -9.06 -4.29
C ASP A 28 -8.86 -8.79 -5.16
N PHE A 29 -7.71 -8.59 -4.52
CA PHE A 29 -6.45 -8.54 -5.25
C PHE A 29 -5.99 -9.95 -5.69
N PRO A 30 -5.35 -10.09 -6.86
CA PRO A 30 -4.82 -11.38 -7.31
C PRO A 30 -3.78 -11.95 -6.33
N ALA A 31 -3.86 -13.25 -6.05
CA ALA A 31 -3.02 -13.89 -5.03
C ALA A 31 -1.51 -13.88 -5.34
N ARG A 32 -1.12 -13.70 -6.61
CA ARG A 32 0.29 -13.71 -7.07
C ARG A 32 0.77 -12.32 -7.48
N LEU A 33 0.11 -11.28 -6.97
CA LEU A 33 0.49 -9.91 -7.25
C LEU A 33 1.88 -9.62 -6.69
N ARG A 34 2.77 -9.10 -7.55
CA ARG A 34 4.15 -8.72 -7.21
C ARG A 34 4.31 -7.21 -7.10
N SER A 35 3.50 -6.45 -7.83
CA SER A 35 3.52 -4.99 -7.80
C SER A 35 2.10 -4.46 -7.80
N LEU A 36 1.80 -3.64 -6.81
CA LEU A 36 0.58 -2.86 -6.71
C LEU A 36 0.96 -1.38 -6.81
N HIS A 37 0.61 -0.73 -7.91
CA HIS A 37 0.67 0.72 -8.03
C HIS A 37 -0.74 1.24 -8.24
N TRP A 38 -1.26 2.05 -7.31
CA TRP A 38 -2.56 2.68 -7.47
C TRP A 38 -2.56 4.10 -6.95
N ASP A 39 -2.29 5.05 -7.85
CA ASP A 39 -2.32 6.48 -7.52
C ASP A 39 -3.76 6.89 -7.16
N PHE A 40 -3.93 7.68 -6.10
CA PHE A 40 -5.23 8.19 -5.67
C PHE A 40 -6.26 7.08 -5.37
N TYR A 41 -5.81 5.98 -4.75
CA TYR A 41 -6.70 4.89 -4.36
C TYR A 41 -7.90 5.42 -3.53
N PRO A 42 -9.16 5.19 -3.97
CA PRO A 42 -10.30 6.02 -3.56
C PRO A 42 -11.04 5.49 -2.32
N ARG A 43 -10.55 4.43 -1.67
CA ARG A 43 -11.23 3.83 -0.52
C ARG A 43 -10.42 4.01 0.74
N LYS A 44 -11.14 3.97 1.86
CA LYS A 44 -10.58 4.02 3.21
C LYS A 44 -9.81 2.78 3.63
N PHE A 45 -10.11 1.64 2.99
CA PHE A 45 -9.50 0.34 3.28
C PHE A 45 -9.15 -0.40 1.98
N LEU A 46 -8.10 -1.21 2.02
CA LEU A 46 -7.82 -2.17 0.96
C LEU A 46 -8.75 -3.38 1.11
N PRO A 47 -9.20 -3.99 -0.01
CA PRO A 47 -9.73 -5.33 0.02
C PRO A 47 -8.69 -6.34 0.48
N ARG A 48 -9.12 -7.59 0.64
CA ARG A 48 -8.22 -8.67 1.01
C ARG A 48 -7.09 -8.78 -0.02
N ILE A 49 -5.87 -8.85 0.51
CA ILE A 49 -4.64 -9.02 -0.25
C ILE A 49 -3.93 -10.30 0.21
N CYS A 50 -3.23 -10.95 -0.71
CA CYS A 50 -2.27 -12.03 -0.44
C CYS A 50 -0.86 -11.46 -0.71
N PRO A 51 -0.18 -10.91 0.30
CA PRO A 51 1.05 -10.15 0.10
C PRO A 51 2.29 -11.04 -0.01
N GLU A 52 2.15 -12.36 0.02
CA GLU A 52 3.25 -13.33 0.04
C GLU A 52 4.19 -13.17 -1.16
N HIS A 53 3.68 -12.68 -2.29
CA HIS A 53 4.47 -12.44 -3.50
C HIS A 53 4.72 -10.96 -3.78
N LEU A 54 4.18 -10.06 -2.95
CA LEU A 54 4.25 -8.63 -3.16
C LEU A 54 5.67 -8.13 -2.90
N VAL A 55 6.24 -7.46 -3.89
CA VAL A 55 7.59 -6.91 -3.87
C VAL A 55 7.56 -5.40 -3.76
N ASP A 56 6.58 -4.76 -4.40
CA ASP A 56 6.48 -3.31 -4.48
C ASP A 56 5.01 -2.88 -4.31
N MET A 57 4.80 -1.91 -3.41
CA MET A 57 3.51 -1.30 -3.16
C MET A 57 3.65 0.21 -3.22
N ASP A 58 3.00 0.83 -4.20
CA ASP A 58 2.86 2.28 -4.32
C ASP A 58 1.37 2.66 -4.28
N LEU A 59 0.99 3.32 -3.19
CA LEU A 59 -0.35 3.82 -2.98
C LEU A 59 -0.30 5.34 -2.72
N GLY A 60 0.58 6.07 -3.41
CA GLY A 60 0.68 7.52 -3.25
C GLY A 60 -0.67 8.25 -3.41
N TRP A 61 -0.87 9.30 -2.60
CA TRP A 61 -2.06 10.16 -2.59
C TRP A 61 -3.39 9.43 -2.37
N ASN A 62 -3.38 8.28 -1.69
CA ASN A 62 -4.59 7.50 -1.41
C ASN A 62 -5.52 8.16 -0.38
N GLN A 63 -6.72 7.58 -0.23
CA GLN A 63 -7.71 7.92 0.79
C GLN A 63 -7.77 6.91 1.96
N LEU A 64 -6.77 6.04 2.09
CA LEU A 64 -6.73 5.00 3.12
C LEU A 64 -6.65 5.64 4.50
N GLU A 65 -7.46 5.12 5.42
CA GLU A 65 -7.29 5.35 6.85
C GLU A 65 -6.43 4.26 7.49
N LYS A 66 -6.49 3.04 6.93
CA LYS A 66 -5.73 1.85 7.32
C LYS A 66 -5.56 0.90 6.13
N LEU A 67 -4.45 0.17 6.06
CA LEU A 67 -4.18 -0.78 4.98
C LEU A 67 -4.88 -2.13 5.21
N TRP A 68 -4.61 -2.77 6.35
CA TRP A 68 -5.18 -4.07 6.75
C TRP A 68 -5.05 -4.27 8.26
N GLU A 69 -5.78 -5.25 8.81
CA GLU A 69 -5.67 -5.69 10.20
C GLU A 69 -4.67 -6.83 10.36
N GLY A 70 -4.04 -6.88 11.53
CA GLY A 70 -3.09 -7.94 11.92
C GLY A 70 -1.77 -7.93 11.14
N THR A 71 -0.91 -8.87 11.50
CA THR A 71 0.40 -9.06 10.87
C THR A 71 0.25 -9.80 9.54
N GLN A 72 0.92 -9.31 8.50
CA GLN A 72 0.90 -9.88 7.15
C GLN A 72 2.24 -10.52 6.78
N PRO A 73 2.26 -11.60 5.98
CA PRO A 73 3.49 -12.26 5.54
C PRO A 73 4.22 -11.47 4.44
N LEU A 74 4.80 -10.32 4.80
CA LEU A 74 5.42 -9.34 3.89
C LEU A 74 6.89 -9.67 3.55
N ALA A 75 7.28 -10.94 3.63
CA ALA A 75 8.69 -11.35 3.52
C ALA A 75 9.34 -10.94 2.19
N ASN A 76 8.58 -10.78 1.10
CA ASN A 76 9.10 -10.38 -0.21
C ASN A 76 9.03 -8.87 -0.49
N LEU A 77 8.40 -8.09 0.41
CA LEU A 77 8.20 -6.66 0.19
C LEU A 77 9.53 -5.93 0.32
N LYS A 78 9.90 -5.20 -0.73
CA LYS A 78 11.10 -4.36 -0.81
C LYS A 78 10.78 -2.88 -0.72
N LYS A 79 9.63 -2.46 -1.22
CA LYS A 79 9.25 -1.04 -1.28
C LYS A 79 7.81 -0.85 -0.87
N MET A 80 7.59 0.13 0.01
CA MET A 80 6.27 0.60 0.39
C MET A 80 6.25 2.13 0.30
N ASN A 81 5.46 2.65 -0.64
CA ASN A 81 5.25 4.07 -0.83
C ASN A 81 3.81 4.45 -0.46
N LEU A 82 3.67 5.26 0.60
CA LEU A 82 2.43 5.83 1.09
C LEU A 82 2.50 7.37 1.08
N LEU A 83 3.29 7.94 0.16
CA LEU A 83 3.45 9.39 0.00
C LEU A 83 2.10 10.12 0.00
N ALA A 84 1.99 11.18 0.79
CA ALA A 84 0.82 12.05 0.86
C ALA A 84 -0.50 11.31 1.18
N SER A 85 -0.44 10.24 1.98
CA SER A 85 -1.63 9.55 2.51
C SER A 85 -2.23 10.34 3.66
N MET A 86 -2.93 11.43 3.34
CA MET A 86 -3.35 12.44 4.33
C MET A 86 -4.27 11.88 5.42
N ASN A 87 -5.04 10.83 5.13
CA ASN A 87 -5.99 10.22 6.06
C ASN A 87 -5.42 9.01 6.83
N LEU A 88 -4.21 8.56 6.51
CA LEU A 88 -3.63 7.35 7.09
C LEU A 88 -3.34 7.58 8.57
N LYS A 89 -3.94 6.78 9.45
CA LYS A 89 -3.85 6.95 10.91
C LYS A 89 -2.70 6.16 11.53
N GLU A 90 -2.39 5.02 10.94
CA GLU A 90 -1.38 4.07 11.42
C GLU A 90 -0.60 3.46 10.24
N VAL A 91 0.65 3.10 10.49
CA VAL A 91 1.44 2.26 9.58
C VAL A 91 1.17 0.80 9.95
N PRO A 92 0.96 -0.12 8.98
CA PRO A 92 0.74 -1.53 9.28
C PRO A 92 1.94 -2.15 10.02
N ASP A 93 1.74 -3.26 10.72
CA ASP A 93 2.87 -3.99 11.31
C ASP A 93 3.82 -4.51 10.22
N LEU A 94 5.04 -3.98 10.20
CA LEU A 94 6.10 -4.33 9.27
C LEU A 94 7.08 -5.36 9.85
N SER A 95 6.79 -5.97 11.01
CA SER A 95 7.67 -6.94 11.68
C SER A 95 8.14 -8.08 10.77
N MET A 96 7.29 -8.51 9.82
CA MET A 96 7.56 -9.57 8.84
C MET A 96 8.18 -9.07 7.52
N ALA A 97 8.28 -7.75 7.31
CA ALA A 97 8.83 -7.15 6.10
C ALA A 97 10.38 -7.09 6.14
N LYS A 98 11.04 -8.22 6.41
CA LYS A 98 12.51 -8.28 6.62
C LYS A 98 13.36 -7.86 5.42
N ASN A 99 12.76 -7.83 4.23
CA ASN A 99 13.41 -7.40 3.00
C ASN A 99 13.06 -5.97 2.58
N LEU A 100 12.40 -5.20 3.44
CA LEU A 100 12.02 -3.82 3.12
C LEU A 100 13.26 -2.94 3.01
N GLU A 101 13.47 -2.39 1.82
CA GLU A 101 14.58 -1.50 1.46
C GLU A 101 14.14 -0.03 1.52
N LYS A 102 12.85 0.26 1.25
CA LYS A 102 12.33 1.64 1.21
C LYS A 102 10.93 1.77 1.79
N LEU A 103 10.75 2.72 2.69
CA LEU A 103 9.46 3.13 3.26
C LEU A 103 9.27 4.63 3.07
N VAL A 104 8.20 5.05 2.38
CA VAL A 104 7.90 6.48 2.16
C VAL A 104 6.60 6.84 2.88
N LEU A 105 6.71 7.67 3.92
CA LEU A 105 5.59 8.20 4.72
C LEU A 105 5.49 9.73 4.67
N ARG A 106 6.24 10.37 3.76
CA ARG A 106 6.25 11.84 3.65
C ARG A 106 4.85 12.36 3.34
N GLY A 107 4.40 13.36 4.09
CA GLY A 107 3.08 13.99 3.86
C GLY A 107 1.88 13.20 4.38
N CYS A 108 2.08 12.18 5.21
CA CYS A 108 1.00 11.52 5.96
C CYS A 108 0.61 12.37 7.17
N SER A 109 -0.28 13.34 6.99
CA SER A 109 -0.63 14.33 8.03
C SER A 109 -1.44 13.80 9.20
N SER A 110 -2.23 12.75 9.02
CA SER A 110 -3.03 12.12 10.10
C SER A 110 -2.32 10.98 10.81
N LEU A 111 -1.06 10.69 10.45
CA LEU A 111 -0.33 9.58 11.04
C LEU A 111 0.01 9.90 12.50
N VAL A 112 -0.49 9.07 13.41
CA VAL A 112 -0.35 9.30 14.86
C VAL A 112 0.94 8.69 15.40
N GLU A 113 1.24 7.47 14.98
CA GLU A 113 2.39 6.71 15.47
C GLU A 113 3.04 5.86 14.38
N ILE A 114 4.31 5.58 14.59
CA ILE A 114 5.12 4.69 13.75
C ILE A 114 5.42 3.43 14.59
N PRO A 115 5.07 2.22 14.11
CA PRO A 115 5.30 0.99 14.85
C PRO A 115 6.77 0.80 15.23
N PRO A 116 7.09 0.41 16.49
CA PRO A 116 8.46 0.14 16.91
C PRO A 116 9.17 -0.94 16.09
N SER A 117 8.40 -1.84 15.44
CA SER A 117 8.93 -2.89 14.56
C SER A 117 9.74 -2.34 13.39
N ILE A 118 9.56 -1.07 13.01
CA ILE A 118 10.38 -0.39 12.00
C ILE A 118 11.86 -0.32 12.40
N GLY A 119 12.16 -0.22 13.70
CA GLY A 119 13.54 -0.25 14.19
C GLY A 119 14.28 -1.58 13.93
N ASN A 120 13.53 -2.65 13.65
CA ASN A 120 14.08 -3.98 13.35
C ASN A 120 14.21 -4.26 11.84
N LEU A 121 14.03 -3.24 10.99
CA LEU A 121 14.14 -3.35 9.53
C LEU A 121 15.57 -3.02 9.08
N HIS A 122 16.48 -3.98 9.20
CA HIS A 122 17.91 -3.78 8.94
C HIS A 122 18.30 -3.44 7.49
N LYS A 123 17.38 -3.62 6.53
CA LYS A 123 17.62 -3.28 5.11
C LYS A 123 17.01 -1.93 4.71
N LEU A 124 16.29 -1.28 5.61
CA LEU A 124 15.63 -0.01 5.34
C LEU A 124 16.70 1.09 5.23
N GLU A 125 16.76 1.75 4.07
CA GLU A 125 17.66 2.88 3.78
C GLU A 125 17.10 4.23 4.24
#